data_AF-J3HSE8-F1
#
_entry.id   AF-J3HSE8-F1
#
_cell.length_a   1.000
_cell.length_b   1.000
_cell.length_c   1.000
_cell.angle_alpha   90.00
_cell.angle_beta   90.00
_cell.angle_gamma   90.00
#
_symmetry.space_group_name_H-M   'P 1'
#
loop_
_entity.id
_entity.type
_entity.pdbx_description
1 polymer ?
#
loop_
_entity_poly.entity_id
_entity_poly.type
_entity_poly.pdbx_seq_one_letter_code
_entity_poly.pdbx_strand_id
1 'polypeptide(L)'
;MIQTALYFALGFLAAVLLALLVVPPIWRRATYLTRKRVEAETPLTLNEIQAQRDGLRAEHALANRKLELMLENAQAKAGKQLAEVSEKDRYVRKLAQDLEQREQKISELEAMLTSGKETIKKASATSAGQEKLLEQRAAELELLHRRLASLATNGDSLKIDLAAQSTRIDNLSDDLKSARQDKRDSDEQKRKAEMELKALRHSLEQETKRRSELDTQANALLRQFADSEAKLARREKDFERANERLRKVLAEGRKQPVIAGDVPRGKQAFIQAQEDDVLREQMNGLAAQVIAMTAKLEGSGSLIDELLGKKGNGDAVARDADGNVIVSLADRIRTLQNVVSKAGKSAEP
;
A
#
# COMPACT_ATOMS: atom_id res chain seq x y z
N MET A 1 -21.19 198.35 27.02
CA MET A 1 -21.12 196.94 26.56
C MET A 1 -19.86 196.64 25.75
N ILE A 2 -19.39 197.51 24.85
CA ILE A 2 -18.19 197.26 24.01
C ILE A 2 -16.85 197.42 24.78
N GLN A 3 -16.76 198.35 25.74
CA GLN A 3 -15.53 198.61 26.51
C GLN A 3 -15.13 197.44 27.43
N THR A 4 -16.11 196.78 28.06
CA THR A 4 -15.87 195.57 28.89
C THR A 4 -15.43 194.38 28.02
N ALA A 5 -15.96 194.26 26.80
CA ALA A 5 -15.53 193.25 25.84
C ALA A 5 -14.08 193.48 25.35
N LEU A 6 -13.66 194.74 25.17
CA LEU A 6 -12.29 195.07 24.74
C LEU A 6 -11.25 194.75 25.81
N TYR A 7 -11.51 195.09 27.08
CA TYR A 7 -10.60 194.73 28.17
C TYR A 7 -10.54 193.21 28.41
N PHE A 8 -11.65 192.50 28.24
CA PHE A 8 -11.68 191.05 28.31
C PHE A 8 -10.87 190.43 27.16
N ALA A 9 -11.03 190.92 25.92
CA ALA A 9 -10.26 190.47 24.77
C ALA A 9 -8.77 190.75 24.91
N LEU A 10 -8.39 191.95 25.40
CA LEU A 10 -7.00 192.31 25.65
C LEU A 10 -6.38 191.44 26.75
N GLY A 11 -7.10 191.23 27.86
CA GLY A 11 -6.66 190.36 28.95
C GLY A 11 -6.52 188.90 28.52
N PHE A 12 -7.45 188.40 27.71
CA PHE A 12 -7.37 187.06 27.13
C PHE A 12 -6.19 186.93 26.17
N LEU A 13 -5.98 187.93 25.29
CA LEU A 13 -4.85 187.95 24.37
C LEU A 13 -3.51 187.97 25.12
N ALA A 14 -3.40 188.77 26.19
CA ALA A 14 -2.22 188.83 27.04
C ALA A 14 -1.97 187.51 27.79
N ALA A 15 -3.02 186.87 28.31
CA ALA A 15 -2.93 185.58 28.98
C ALA A 15 -2.51 184.46 28.01
N VAL A 16 -3.08 184.44 26.80
CA VAL A 16 -2.70 183.50 25.74
C VAL A 16 -1.26 183.73 25.33
N LEU A 17 -0.83 184.99 25.16
CA LEU A 17 0.54 185.33 24.79
C LEU A 17 1.55 184.89 25.86
N LEU A 18 1.22 185.08 27.15
CA LEU A 18 2.03 184.57 28.26
C LEU A 18 2.04 183.04 28.33
N ALA A 19 0.90 182.38 28.12
CA ALA A 19 0.83 180.92 28.08
C ALA A 19 1.68 180.37 26.92
N LEU A 20 1.63 180.98 25.73
CA LEU A 20 2.41 180.56 24.58
C LEU A 20 3.92 180.75 24.78
N LEU A 21 4.32 181.70 25.63
CA LEU A 21 5.72 181.93 25.98
C LEU A 21 6.22 180.94 27.05
N VAL A 22 5.38 180.57 28.01
CA VAL A 22 5.76 179.75 29.18
C VAL A 22 5.54 178.25 28.95
N VAL A 23 4.55 177.85 28.16
CA VAL A 23 4.27 176.42 27.88
C VAL A 23 5.42 175.71 27.17
N PRO A 24 6.03 176.24 26.09
CA PRO A 24 7.14 175.58 25.40
C PRO A 24 8.36 175.24 26.28
N PRO A 25 8.88 176.14 27.14
CA PRO A 25 10.01 175.81 28.00
C PRO A 25 9.66 174.78 29.09
N ILE A 26 8.45 174.83 29.65
CA ILE A 26 8.01 173.82 30.63
C ILE A 26 7.89 172.44 29.96
N TRP A 27 7.30 172.37 28.76
CA TRP A 27 7.13 171.12 28.04
C TRP A 27 8.49 170.50 27.64
N ARG A 28 9.42 171.33 27.14
CA ARG A 28 10.80 170.91 26.86
C ARG A 28 11.51 170.34 28.09
N ARG A 29 11.29 170.94 29.26
CA ARG A 29 11.91 170.49 30.53
C ARG A 29 11.28 169.20 31.06
N ALA A 30 9.97 169.05 30.93
CA ALA A 30 9.26 167.81 31.29
C ALA A 30 9.69 166.63 30.40
N THR A 31 9.82 166.84 29.09
CA THR A 31 10.31 165.79 28.16
C THR A 31 11.77 165.41 28.42
N TYR A 32 12.61 166.37 28.81
CA TYR A 32 14.00 166.09 29.15
C TYR A 32 14.13 165.25 30.43
N LEU A 33 13.37 165.60 31.48
CA LEU A 33 13.41 164.86 32.75
C LEU A 33 12.81 163.45 32.63
N THR A 34 11.73 163.28 31.87
CA THR A 34 11.13 161.96 31.60
C THR A 34 12.07 161.10 30.76
N ARG A 35 12.68 161.66 29.71
CA ARG A 35 13.70 160.96 28.92
C ARG A 35 14.90 160.55 29.76
N LYS A 36 15.44 161.46 30.58
CA LYS A 36 16.58 161.17 31.48
C LYS A 36 16.24 160.11 32.54
N ARG A 37 14.97 160.03 32.96
CA ARG A 37 14.52 159.03 33.94
C ARG A 37 14.29 157.65 33.32
N VAL A 38 13.71 157.58 32.12
CA VAL A 38 13.57 156.34 31.34
C VAL A 38 14.94 155.79 30.93
N GLU A 39 15.86 156.66 30.51
CA GLU A 39 17.26 156.28 30.21
C GLU A 39 18.01 155.76 31.45
N ALA A 40 17.61 156.16 32.67
CA ALA A 40 18.21 155.68 33.92
C ALA A 40 17.57 154.40 34.48
N GLU A 41 16.26 154.21 34.28
CA GLU A 41 15.51 153.05 34.81
C GLU A 41 15.57 151.84 33.87
N THR A 42 15.79 152.04 32.56
CA THR A 42 16.01 150.95 31.59
C THR A 42 17.22 151.25 30.70
N PRO A 43 18.45 150.88 31.11
CA PRO A 43 19.61 150.96 30.24
C PRO A 43 19.55 149.79 29.25
N LEU A 44 18.72 149.90 28.21
CA LEU A 44 18.85 149.09 27.00
C LEU A 44 19.59 149.95 25.98
N THR A 45 20.89 149.71 25.87
CA THR A 45 21.74 150.34 24.87
C THR A 45 21.35 149.83 23.47
N LEU A 46 21.53 150.67 22.43
CA LEU A 46 21.28 150.28 21.02
C LEU A 46 22.00 148.97 20.63
N ASN A 47 23.15 148.72 21.25
CA ASN A 47 23.93 147.49 21.05
C ASN A 47 23.23 146.26 21.66
N GLU A 48 22.57 146.38 22.81
CA GLU A 48 21.81 145.27 23.42
C GLU A 48 20.56 144.91 22.61
N ILE A 49 19.87 145.90 22.01
CA ILE A 49 18.73 145.64 21.11
C ILE A 49 19.20 144.91 19.84
N GLN A 50 20.36 145.30 19.29
CA GLN A 50 20.95 144.59 18.15
C GLN A 50 21.39 143.18 18.53
N ALA A 51 22.00 143.00 19.71
CA ALA A 51 22.37 141.69 20.24
C ALA A 51 21.15 140.78 20.47
N GLN A 52 20.03 141.30 20.96
CA GLN A 52 18.79 140.53 21.09
C GLN A 52 18.19 140.16 19.73
N ARG A 53 18.18 141.09 18.76
CA ARG A 53 17.70 140.80 17.40
C ARG A 53 18.54 139.75 16.70
N ASP A 54 19.86 139.87 16.80
CA ASP A 54 20.78 138.94 16.18
C ASP A 54 20.82 137.60 16.96
N GLY A 55 20.57 137.63 18.27
CA GLY A 55 20.29 136.46 19.12
C GLY A 55 19.04 135.70 18.67
N LEU A 56 17.91 136.38 18.46
CA LEU A 56 16.69 135.78 17.92
C LEU A 56 16.90 135.17 16.53
N ARG A 57 17.68 135.84 15.66
CA ARG A 57 18.06 135.28 14.35
C ARG A 57 18.90 134.01 14.50
N ALA A 58 19.84 133.99 15.43
CA ALA A 58 20.65 132.82 15.71
C ALA A 58 19.80 131.68 16.30
N GLU A 59 18.89 131.96 17.23
CA GLU A 59 17.95 130.99 17.78
C GLU A 59 17.08 130.37 16.69
N HIS A 60 16.50 131.19 15.81
CA HIS A 60 15.72 130.69 14.67
C HIS A 60 16.58 129.87 13.70
N ALA A 61 17.81 130.30 13.39
CA ALA A 61 18.71 129.56 12.52
C ALA A 61 19.10 128.20 13.13
N LEU A 62 19.39 128.16 14.44
CA LEU A 62 19.70 126.92 15.16
C LEU A 62 18.47 126.01 15.26
N ALA A 63 17.28 126.56 15.51
CA ALA A 63 16.03 125.79 15.54
C ALA A 63 15.73 125.18 14.17
N ASN A 64 15.86 125.95 13.09
CA ASN A 64 15.68 125.46 11.72
C ASN A 64 16.71 124.38 11.39
N ARG A 65 18.00 124.61 11.71
CA ARG A 65 19.05 123.60 11.47
C ARG A 65 18.80 122.32 12.27
N LYS A 66 18.33 122.44 13.51
CA LYS A 66 17.97 121.29 14.35
C LYS A 66 16.79 120.51 13.74
N LEU A 67 15.78 121.21 13.22
CA LEU A 67 14.66 120.58 12.53
C LEU A 67 15.09 119.89 11.23
N GLU A 68 15.93 120.52 10.42
CA GLU A 68 16.52 119.91 9.22
C GLU A 68 17.29 118.64 9.56
N LEU A 69 18.17 118.68 10.57
CA LEU A 69 18.91 117.51 11.02
C LEU A 69 17.99 116.41 11.57
N MET A 70 16.92 116.78 12.28
CA MET A 70 15.91 115.81 12.73
C MET A 70 15.16 115.18 11.55
N LEU A 71 14.83 115.97 10.53
CA LEU A 71 14.19 115.50 9.30
C LEU A 71 15.10 114.57 8.51
N GLU A 72 16.36 114.94 8.27
CA GLU A 72 17.36 114.12 7.61
C GLU A 72 17.57 112.79 8.36
N ASN A 73 17.69 112.84 9.69
CA ASN A 73 17.81 111.63 10.51
C ASN A 73 16.55 110.75 10.45
N ALA A 74 15.36 111.35 10.45
CA ALA A 74 14.10 110.62 10.31
C ALA A 74 13.96 109.96 8.93
N GLN A 75 14.32 110.69 7.86
CA GLN A 75 14.34 110.16 6.50
C GLN A 75 15.37 109.04 6.34
N ALA A 76 16.57 109.18 6.90
CA ALA A 76 17.59 108.14 6.88
C ALA A 76 17.13 106.87 7.63
N LYS A 77 16.45 107.02 8.78
CA LYS A 77 15.84 105.89 9.50
C LYS A 77 14.71 105.24 8.70
N ALA A 78 13.83 106.03 8.11
CA ALA A 78 12.74 105.53 7.27
C ALA A 78 13.27 104.77 6.05
N GLY A 79 14.33 105.26 5.39
CA GLY A 79 14.99 104.58 4.29
C GLY A 79 15.59 103.23 4.69
N LYS A 80 16.26 103.15 5.85
CA LYS A 80 16.76 101.88 6.41
C LYS A 80 15.65 100.90 6.72
N GLN A 81 14.55 101.35 7.33
CA GLN A 81 13.40 100.51 7.62
C GLN A 81 12.73 100.00 6.34
N LEU A 82 12.60 100.85 5.31
CA LEU A 82 12.02 100.45 4.02
C LEU A 82 12.89 99.39 3.32
N ALA A 83 14.22 99.52 3.41
CA ALA A 83 15.15 98.52 2.91
C ALA A 83 15.02 97.18 3.66
N GLU A 84 14.92 97.20 4.99
CA GLU A 84 14.73 96.00 5.81
C GLU A 84 13.38 95.32 5.52
N VAL A 85 12.30 96.09 5.37
CA VAL A 85 10.99 95.57 4.97
C VAL A 85 11.08 94.94 3.57
N SER A 86 11.74 95.60 2.63
CA SER A 86 11.93 95.05 1.28
C SER A 86 12.72 93.74 1.27
N GLU A 87 13.71 93.60 2.16
CA GLU A 87 14.45 92.35 2.34
C GLU A 87 13.58 91.25 2.94
N LYS A 88 12.81 91.57 3.98
CA LYS A 88 11.86 90.64 4.61
C LYS A 88 10.78 90.21 3.63
N ASP A 89 10.23 91.10 2.82
CA ASP A 89 9.25 90.79 1.78
C ASP A 89 9.82 89.85 0.73
N ARG A 90 11.09 90.05 0.31
CA ARG A 90 11.78 89.11 -0.59
C ARG A 90 11.93 87.73 0.05
N TYR A 91 12.24 87.66 1.33
CA TYR A 91 12.36 86.39 2.05
C TYR A 91 11.01 85.68 2.20
N VAL A 92 9.95 86.42 2.56
CA VAL A 92 8.57 85.90 2.64
C VAL A 92 8.10 85.37 1.29
N ARG A 93 8.38 86.08 0.18
CA ARG A 93 8.03 85.59 -1.17
C ARG A 93 8.77 84.30 -1.53
N LYS A 94 10.06 84.19 -1.21
CA LYS A 94 10.82 82.94 -1.43
C LYS A 94 10.24 81.78 -0.62
N LEU A 95 9.96 82.01 0.66
CA LEU A 95 9.32 81.02 1.53
C LEU A 95 7.93 80.60 1.02
N ALA A 96 7.12 81.56 0.55
CA ALA A 96 5.81 81.26 -0.03
C ALA A 96 5.93 80.38 -1.28
N GLN A 97 6.90 80.68 -2.15
CA GLN A 97 7.19 79.87 -3.33
C GLN A 97 7.69 78.46 -2.95
N ASP A 98 8.57 78.35 -1.95
CA ASP A 98 9.05 77.05 -1.46
C ASP A 98 7.92 76.22 -0.83
N LEU A 99 7.00 76.86 -0.11
CA LEU A 99 5.82 76.19 0.45
C LEU A 99 4.89 75.69 -0.66
N GLU A 100 4.64 76.51 -1.69
CA GLU A 100 3.82 76.11 -2.84
C GLU A 100 4.44 74.92 -3.58
N GLN A 101 5.75 74.93 -3.83
CA GLN A 101 6.46 73.79 -4.44
C GLN A 101 6.40 72.52 -3.59
N ARG A 102 6.48 72.66 -2.26
CA ARG A 102 6.34 71.52 -1.35
C ARG A 102 4.93 70.98 -1.33
N GLU A 103 3.92 71.84 -1.33
CA GLU A 103 2.52 71.45 -1.39
C GLU A 103 2.20 70.68 -2.69
N GLN A 104 2.71 71.18 -3.82
CA GLN A 104 2.63 70.48 -5.10
C GLN A 104 3.28 69.09 -5.02
N LYS A 105 4.51 68.98 -4.51
CA LYS A 105 5.19 67.69 -4.33
C LYS A 105 4.45 66.75 -3.38
N ILE A 106 3.86 67.26 -2.29
CA ILE A 106 3.06 66.46 -1.36
C ILE A 106 1.84 65.91 -2.09
N SER A 107 1.10 66.75 -2.83
CA SER A 107 -0.06 66.30 -3.59
C SER A 107 0.28 65.25 -4.66
N GLU A 108 1.42 65.40 -5.35
CA GLU A 108 1.92 64.43 -6.31
C GLU A 108 2.27 63.10 -5.63
N LEU A 109 2.98 63.15 -4.49
CA LEU A 109 3.33 61.96 -3.72
C LEU A 109 2.10 61.25 -3.15
N GLU A 110 1.09 62.00 -2.69
CA GLU A 110 -0.19 61.44 -2.24
C GLU A 110 -0.95 60.78 -3.39
N ALA A 111 -0.95 61.37 -4.59
CA ALA A 111 -1.51 60.75 -5.80
C ALA A 111 -0.77 59.47 -6.20
N MET A 112 0.56 59.45 -6.11
CA MET A 112 1.37 58.24 -6.35
C MET A 112 1.11 57.17 -5.28
N LEU A 113 0.92 57.56 -4.03
CA LEU A 113 0.70 56.64 -2.92
C LEU A 113 -0.70 56.04 -2.95
N THR A 114 -1.71 56.82 -3.36
CA THR A 114 -3.09 56.32 -3.56
C THR A 114 -3.18 55.38 -4.76
N SER A 115 -2.61 55.76 -5.91
CA SER A 115 -2.54 54.87 -7.08
C SER A 115 -1.73 53.60 -6.79
N GLY A 116 -0.60 53.71 -6.09
CA GLY A 116 0.19 52.56 -5.63
C GLY A 116 -0.57 51.65 -4.66
N LYS A 117 -1.35 52.20 -3.72
CA LYS A 117 -2.24 51.40 -2.85
C LYS A 117 -3.32 50.69 -3.66
N GLU A 118 -3.84 51.32 -4.70
CA GLU A 118 -4.85 50.70 -5.57
C GLU A 118 -4.27 49.56 -6.42
N THR A 119 -3.07 49.73 -6.98
CA THR A 119 -2.38 48.66 -7.71
C THR A 119 -2.02 47.50 -6.80
N ILE A 120 -1.56 47.77 -5.58
CA ILE A 120 -1.30 46.73 -4.57
C ILE A 120 -2.60 45.98 -4.22
N LYS A 121 -3.72 46.68 -4.00
CA LYS A 121 -5.02 46.04 -3.73
C LYS A 121 -5.49 45.17 -4.90
N LYS A 122 -5.35 45.67 -6.13
CA LYS A 122 -5.69 44.91 -7.35
C LYS A 122 -4.80 43.66 -7.47
N ALA A 123 -3.48 43.81 -7.29
CA ALA A 123 -2.52 42.71 -7.32
C ALA A 123 -2.77 41.67 -6.21
N SER A 124 -3.09 42.11 -5.00
CA SER A 124 -3.42 41.20 -3.90
C SER A 124 -4.72 40.44 -4.15
N ALA A 125 -5.74 41.10 -4.74
CA ALA A 125 -6.98 40.43 -5.11
C ALA A 125 -6.77 39.39 -6.22
N THR A 126 -5.94 39.71 -7.23
CA THR A 126 -5.58 38.73 -8.27
C THR A 126 -4.77 37.57 -7.72
N SER A 127 -3.81 37.82 -6.81
CA SER A 127 -3.01 36.78 -6.16
C SER A 127 -3.88 35.85 -5.33
N ALA A 128 -4.78 36.39 -4.51
CA ALA A 128 -5.73 35.61 -3.73
C ALA A 128 -6.69 34.78 -4.62
N GLY A 129 -7.08 35.32 -5.79
CA GLY A 129 -7.84 34.57 -6.79
C GLY A 129 -7.05 33.42 -7.40
N GLN A 130 -5.78 33.65 -7.72
CA GLN A 130 -4.87 32.63 -8.26
C GLN A 130 -4.56 31.54 -7.24
N GLU A 131 -4.33 31.89 -5.98
CA GLU A 131 -4.14 30.93 -4.88
C GLU A 131 -5.33 29.99 -4.74
N LYS A 132 -6.56 30.53 -4.72
CA LYS A 132 -7.77 29.70 -4.68
C LYS A 132 -7.89 28.78 -5.90
N LEU A 133 -7.55 29.26 -7.09
CA LEU A 133 -7.55 28.42 -8.29
C LEU A 133 -6.50 27.32 -8.20
N LEU A 134 -5.31 27.61 -7.69
CA LEU A 134 -4.25 26.62 -7.48
C LEU A 134 -4.66 25.58 -6.43
N GLU A 135 -5.30 25.99 -5.34
CA GLU A 135 -5.87 25.07 -4.33
C GLU A 135 -6.92 24.14 -4.95
N GLN A 136 -7.84 24.68 -5.76
CA GLN A 136 -8.83 23.88 -6.48
C GLN A 136 -8.17 22.87 -7.42
N ARG A 137 -7.16 23.29 -8.19
CA ARG A 137 -6.41 22.40 -9.09
C ARG A 137 -5.60 21.36 -8.35
N ALA A 138 -5.01 21.70 -7.20
CA ALA A 138 -4.32 20.74 -6.34
C ALA A 138 -5.29 19.67 -5.82
N ALA A 139 -6.48 20.07 -5.35
CA ALA A 139 -7.51 19.14 -4.91
C ALA A 139 -8.02 18.24 -6.05
N GLU A 140 -8.20 18.78 -7.26
CA GLU A 140 -8.53 18.00 -8.46
C GLU A 140 -7.43 16.99 -8.81
N LEU A 141 -6.15 17.39 -8.76
CA LEU A 141 -5.02 16.51 -9.02
C LEU A 141 -4.89 15.40 -7.97
N GLU A 142 -5.15 15.68 -6.70
CA GLU A 142 -5.20 14.66 -5.66
C GLU A 142 -6.33 13.65 -5.91
N LEU A 143 -7.52 14.15 -6.28
CA LEU A 143 -8.65 13.28 -6.61
C LEU A 143 -8.35 12.40 -7.82
N LEU A 144 -7.73 12.96 -8.87
CA LEU A 144 -7.30 12.21 -10.05
C LEU A 144 -6.23 11.18 -9.69
N HIS A 145 -5.25 11.52 -8.84
CA HIS A 145 -4.28 10.56 -8.33
C HIS A 145 -4.94 9.40 -7.57
N ARG A 146 -5.89 9.70 -6.66
CA ARG A 146 -6.63 8.65 -5.93
C ARG A 146 -7.42 7.75 -6.87
N ARG A 147 -8.05 8.33 -7.91
CA ARG A 147 -8.75 7.55 -8.95
C ARG A 147 -7.79 6.68 -9.74
N LEU A 148 -6.66 7.21 -10.20
CA LEU A 148 -5.65 6.43 -10.90
C LEU A 148 -5.09 5.30 -10.03
N ALA A 149 -4.83 5.55 -8.74
CA ALA A 149 -4.41 4.52 -7.81
C ALA A 149 -5.48 3.42 -7.67
N SER A 150 -6.76 3.79 -7.52
CA SER A 150 -7.86 2.81 -7.47
C SER A 150 -8.02 2.01 -8.77
N LEU A 151 -7.81 2.64 -9.93
CA LEU A 151 -7.86 1.96 -11.22
C LEU A 151 -6.67 1.02 -11.40
N ALA A 152 -5.48 1.40 -10.93
CA ALA A 152 -4.31 0.52 -10.91
C ALA A 152 -4.55 -0.70 -10.02
N THR A 153 -5.07 -0.53 -8.80
CA THR A 153 -5.40 -1.67 -7.92
C THR A 153 -6.47 -2.56 -8.52
N ASN A 154 -7.49 -1.99 -9.16
CA ASN A 154 -8.52 -2.77 -9.86
C ASN A 154 -7.92 -3.51 -11.06
N GLY A 155 -7.03 -2.87 -11.83
CA GLY A 155 -6.32 -3.49 -12.94
C GLY A 155 -5.45 -4.67 -12.48
N ASP A 156 -4.75 -4.53 -11.36
CA ASP A 156 -3.95 -5.62 -10.80
C ASP A 156 -4.82 -6.73 -10.22
N SER A 157 -5.96 -6.42 -9.60
CA SER A 157 -6.96 -7.42 -9.20
C SER A 157 -7.46 -8.22 -10.40
N LEU A 158 -7.83 -7.55 -11.50
CA LEU A 158 -8.30 -8.22 -12.71
C LEU A 158 -7.21 -9.07 -13.36
N LYS A 159 -5.94 -8.67 -13.29
CA LYS A 159 -4.82 -9.52 -13.76
C LYS A 159 -4.66 -10.76 -12.90
N ILE A 160 -4.80 -10.65 -11.58
CA ILE A 160 -4.77 -11.80 -10.66
C ILE A 160 -5.93 -12.74 -10.99
N ASP A 161 -7.14 -12.21 -11.18
CA ASP A 161 -8.33 -13.00 -11.55
C ASP A 161 -8.14 -13.70 -12.90
N LEU A 162 -7.58 -13.01 -13.90
CA LEU A 162 -7.29 -13.59 -15.20
C LEU A 162 -6.24 -14.71 -15.09
N ALA A 163 -5.17 -14.49 -14.32
CA ALA A 163 -4.16 -15.53 -14.07
C ALA A 163 -4.77 -16.74 -13.34
N ALA A 164 -5.65 -16.53 -12.35
CA ALA A 164 -6.37 -17.59 -11.67
C ALA A 164 -7.35 -18.34 -12.59
N GLN A 165 -8.02 -17.63 -13.50
CA GLN A 165 -8.87 -18.27 -14.53
C GLN A 165 -8.03 -19.05 -15.54
N SER A 166 -6.87 -18.55 -15.95
CA SER A 166 -5.94 -19.26 -16.83
C SER A 166 -5.46 -20.56 -16.19
N THR A 167 -5.01 -20.53 -14.93
CA THR A 167 -4.62 -21.75 -14.22
C THR A 167 -5.80 -22.71 -14.02
N ARG A 168 -7.01 -22.19 -13.82
CA ARG A 168 -8.22 -23.02 -13.78
C ARG A 168 -8.51 -23.70 -15.12
N ILE A 169 -8.33 -22.99 -16.24
CA ILE A 169 -8.46 -23.55 -17.59
C ILE A 169 -7.39 -24.62 -17.83
N ASP A 170 -6.14 -24.38 -17.42
CA ASP A 170 -5.05 -25.34 -17.56
C ASP A 170 -5.33 -26.63 -16.76
N ASN A 171 -5.75 -26.49 -15.49
CA ASN A 171 -6.14 -27.62 -14.66
C ASN A 171 -7.32 -28.39 -15.26
N LEU A 172 -8.38 -27.71 -15.73
CA LEU A 172 -9.51 -28.37 -16.38
C LEU A 172 -9.12 -29.04 -17.70
N SER A 173 -8.18 -28.46 -18.44
CA SER A 173 -7.62 -29.05 -19.65
C SER A 173 -6.85 -30.34 -19.32
N ASP A 174 -6.05 -30.33 -18.25
CA ASP A 174 -5.30 -31.51 -17.81
C ASP A 174 -6.21 -32.60 -17.22
N ASP A 175 -7.24 -32.23 -16.45
CA ASP A 175 -8.31 -33.14 -16.00
C ASP A 175 -9.06 -33.76 -17.19
N LEU A 176 -9.29 -32.97 -18.24
CA LEU A 176 -9.94 -33.46 -19.45
C LEU A 176 -9.01 -34.36 -20.27
N LYS A 177 -7.70 -34.14 -20.25
CA LYS A 177 -6.71 -35.07 -20.83
C LYS A 177 -6.65 -36.37 -20.04
N SER A 178 -6.57 -36.32 -18.71
CA SER A 178 -6.55 -37.52 -17.85
C SER A 178 -7.85 -38.30 -17.98
N ALA A 179 -9.02 -37.65 -17.91
CA ALA A 179 -10.32 -38.32 -18.12
C ALA A 179 -10.44 -38.94 -19.52
N ARG A 180 -9.87 -38.31 -20.56
CA ARG A 180 -9.79 -38.90 -21.91
C ARG A 180 -8.86 -40.12 -21.93
N GLN A 181 -7.75 -40.09 -21.22
CA GLN A 181 -6.81 -41.21 -21.11
C GLN A 181 -7.44 -42.36 -20.32
N ASP A 182 -8.02 -42.10 -19.16
CA ASP A 182 -8.75 -43.10 -18.35
C ASP A 182 -9.88 -43.75 -19.14
N LYS A 183 -10.61 -42.97 -19.96
CA LYS A 183 -11.63 -43.51 -20.86
C LYS A 183 -11.01 -44.45 -21.91
N ARG A 184 -9.88 -44.06 -22.51
CA ARG A 184 -9.17 -44.93 -23.47
C ARG A 184 -8.68 -46.20 -22.80
N ASP A 185 -8.07 -46.10 -21.63
CA ASP A 185 -7.56 -47.24 -20.86
C ASP A 185 -8.71 -48.15 -20.42
N SER A 186 -9.84 -47.59 -19.98
CA SER A 186 -11.06 -48.33 -19.66
C SER A 186 -11.64 -49.02 -20.90
N ASP A 187 -11.67 -48.35 -22.05
CA ASP A 187 -12.15 -48.95 -23.31
C ASP A 187 -11.18 -50.05 -23.80
N GLU A 188 -9.87 -49.91 -23.60
CA GLU A 188 -8.88 -50.95 -23.86
C GLU A 188 -9.04 -52.14 -22.90
N GLN A 189 -9.25 -51.89 -21.60
CA GLN A 189 -9.55 -52.92 -20.62
C GLN A 189 -10.85 -53.66 -20.97
N LYS A 190 -11.90 -52.94 -21.38
CA LYS A 190 -13.15 -53.55 -21.88
C LYS A 190 -12.89 -54.41 -23.11
N ARG A 191 -12.10 -53.93 -24.08
CA ARG A 191 -11.73 -54.73 -25.26
C ARG A 191 -10.95 -55.99 -24.88
N LYS A 192 -9.99 -55.88 -23.95
CA LYS A 192 -9.24 -57.04 -23.43
C LYS A 192 -10.17 -58.03 -22.73
N ALA A 193 -11.02 -57.57 -21.82
CA ALA A 193 -12.01 -58.39 -21.15
C ALA A 193 -13.02 -59.03 -22.13
N GLU A 194 -13.45 -58.31 -23.17
CA GLU A 194 -14.30 -58.86 -24.24
C GLU A 194 -13.57 -59.95 -25.04
N MET A 195 -12.28 -59.77 -25.34
CA MET A 195 -11.47 -60.80 -26.00
C MET A 195 -11.26 -62.01 -25.09
N GLU A 196 -10.97 -61.81 -23.82
CA GLU A 196 -10.87 -62.87 -22.80
C GLU A 196 -12.20 -63.60 -22.64
N LEU A 197 -13.32 -62.89 -22.56
CA LEU A 197 -14.66 -63.48 -22.53
C LEU A 197 -14.96 -64.28 -23.81
N LYS A 198 -14.54 -63.80 -24.99
CA LYS A 198 -14.66 -64.56 -26.24
C LYS A 198 -13.78 -65.80 -26.22
N ALA A 199 -12.55 -65.70 -25.74
CA ALA A 199 -11.63 -66.84 -25.64
C ALA A 199 -12.12 -67.88 -24.62
N LEU A 200 -12.61 -67.45 -23.46
CA LEU A 200 -13.24 -68.31 -22.45
C LEU A 200 -14.54 -68.93 -22.94
N ARG A 201 -15.37 -68.20 -23.69
CA ARG A 201 -16.55 -68.77 -24.36
C ARG A 201 -16.13 -69.83 -25.37
N HIS A 202 -15.09 -69.57 -26.16
CA HIS A 202 -14.59 -70.53 -27.12
C HIS A 202 -13.98 -71.77 -26.45
N SER A 203 -13.23 -71.62 -25.36
CA SER A 203 -12.70 -72.77 -24.61
C SER A 203 -13.81 -73.54 -23.90
N LEU A 204 -14.83 -72.86 -23.38
CA LEU A 204 -16.02 -73.51 -22.83
C LEU A 204 -16.81 -74.24 -23.92
N GLU A 205 -16.94 -73.68 -25.12
CA GLU A 205 -17.50 -74.37 -26.29
C GLU A 205 -16.65 -75.58 -26.71
N GLN A 206 -15.33 -75.48 -26.63
CA GLN A 206 -14.44 -76.61 -26.90
C GLN A 206 -14.59 -77.70 -25.82
N GLU A 207 -14.67 -77.33 -24.54
CA GLU A 207 -14.90 -78.26 -23.43
C GLU A 207 -16.30 -78.87 -23.47
N THR A 208 -17.35 -78.15 -23.86
CA THR A 208 -18.68 -78.73 -24.06
C THR A 208 -18.71 -79.66 -25.27
N LYS A 209 -18.00 -79.33 -26.35
CA LYS A 209 -17.81 -80.25 -27.49
C LYS A 209 -17.05 -81.51 -27.07
N ARG A 210 -15.91 -81.37 -26.37
CA ARG A 210 -15.15 -82.50 -25.80
C ARG A 210 -16.01 -83.34 -24.86
N ARG A 211 -16.79 -82.70 -23.97
CA ARG A 211 -17.76 -83.40 -23.11
C ARG A 211 -18.80 -84.14 -23.92
N SER A 212 -19.37 -83.53 -24.96
CA SER A 212 -20.34 -84.20 -25.84
C SER A 212 -19.70 -85.35 -26.63
N GLU A 213 -18.44 -85.22 -27.07
CA GLU A 213 -17.68 -86.29 -27.71
C GLU A 213 -17.42 -87.44 -26.73
N LEU A 214 -16.96 -87.13 -25.51
CA LEU A 214 -16.81 -88.11 -24.43
C LEU A 214 -18.15 -88.77 -24.07
N ASP A 215 -19.25 -88.03 -24.03
CA ASP A 215 -20.60 -88.58 -23.83
C ASP A 215 -21.01 -89.50 -25.00
N THR A 216 -20.68 -89.17 -26.25
CA THR A 216 -20.90 -90.08 -27.38
C THR A 216 -20.02 -91.32 -27.31
N GLN A 217 -18.77 -91.20 -26.86
CA GLN A 217 -17.87 -92.33 -26.65
C GLN A 217 -18.36 -93.22 -25.50
N ALA A 218 -18.80 -92.63 -24.38
CA ALA A 218 -19.41 -93.35 -23.27
C ALA A 218 -20.68 -94.07 -23.72
N ASN A 219 -21.55 -93.41 -24.50
CA ASN A 219 -22.74 -94.03 -25.08
C ASN A 219 -22.40 -95.13 -26.09
N ALA A 220 -21.32 -94.99 -26.87
CA ALA A 220 -20.84 -96.02 -27.78
C ALA A 220 -20.27 -97.23 -27.03
N LEU A 221 -19.50 -97.01 -25.96
CA LEU A 221 -19.05 -98.06 -25.06
C LEU A 221 -20.23 -98.74 -24.37
N LEU A 222 -21.23 -97.98 -23.88
CA LEU A 222 -22.47 -98.54 -23.34
C LEU A 222 -23.23 -99.36 -24.38
N ARG A 223 -23.27 -98.94 -25.65
CA ARG A 223 -23.82 -99.76 -26.74
C ARG A 223 -22.99 -101.01 -27.00
N GLN A 224 -21.66 -100.93 -26.97
CA GLN A 224 -20.79 -102.11 -27.07
C GLN A 224 -20.99 -103.06 -25.88
N PHE A 225 -21.19 -102.53 -24.67
CA PHE A 225 -21.56 -103.31 -23.50
C PHE A 225 -22.94 -103.94 -23.70
N ALA A 226 -23.96 -103.20 -24.12
CA ALA A 226 -25.28 -103.75 -24.43
C ALA A 226 -25.25 -104.80 -25.56
N ASP A 227 -24.43 -104.61 -26.59
CA ASP A 227 -24.24 -105.58 -27.67
C ASP A 227 -23.45 -106.81 -27.21
N SER A 228 -22.48 -106.66 -26.31
CA SER A 228 -21.74 -107.78 -25.72
C SER A 228 -22.61 -108.54 -24.71
N GLU A 229 -23.42 -107.86 -23.91
CA GLU A 229 -24.49 -108.44 -23.09
C GLU A 229 -25.54 -109.12 -23.97
N ALA A 230 -25.99 -108.52 -25.08
CA ALA A 230 -26.92 -109.16 -26.01
C ALA A 230 -26.29 -110.37 -26.72
N LYS A 231 -24.99 -110.34 -27.03
CA LYS A 231 -24.24 -111.50 -27.55
C LYS A 231 -24.08 -112.58 -26.47
N LEU A 232 -23.88 -112.21 -25.21
CA LEU A 232 -23.88 -113.13 -24.07
C LEU A 232 -25.26 -113.74 -23.86
N ALA A 233 -26.33 -112.95 -23.86
CA ALA A 233 -27.71 -113.43 -23.77
C ALA A 233 -28.08 -114.34 -24.95
N ARG A 234 -27.58 -114.07 -26.17
CA ARG A 234 -27.74 -114.99 -27.31
C ARG A 234 -26.95 -116.29 -27.12
N ARG A 235 -25.71 -116.21 -26.61
CA ARG A 235 -24.93 -117.40 -26.25
C ARG A 235 -25.59 -118.21 -25.13
N GLU A 236 -26.17 -117.57 -24.13
CA GLU A 236 -26.96 -118.22 -23.08
C GLU A 236 -28.19 -118.91 -23.67
N LYS A 237 -28.91 -118.25 -24.60
CA LYS A 237 -30.07 -118.85 -25.27
C LYS A 237 -29.69 -120.00 -26.20
N ASP A 238 -28.51 -119.97 -26.81
CA ASP A 238 -27.96 -121.08 -27.60
C ASP A 238 -27.41 -122.20 -26.69
N PHE A 239 -26.92 -121.89 -25.49
CA PHE A 239 -26.60 -122.86 -24.43
C PHE A 239 -27.86 -123.55 -23.89
N GLU A 240 -28.98 -122.84 -23.71
CA GLU A 240 -30.27 -123.44 -23.36
C GLU A 240 -30.75 -124.42 -24.44
N ARG A 241 -30.64 -124.04 -25.72
CA ARG A 241 -30.99 -124.92 -26.85
C ARG A 241 -30.05 -126.12 -27.01
N ALA A 242 -28.76 -125.96 -26.67
CA ALA A 242 -27.79 -127.04 -26.63
C ALA A 242 -28.04 -127.99 -25.45
N ASN A 243 -28.46 -127.48 -24.29
CA ASN A 243 -28.87 -128.29 -23.14
C ASN A 243 -30.21 -129.02 -23.36
N GLU A 244 -31.16 -128.45 -24.10
CA GLU A 244 -32.37 -129.18 -24.51
C GLU A 244 -32.07 -130.29 -25.54
N ARG A 245 -31.10 -130.09 -26.43
CA ARG A 245 -30.61 -131.13 -27.36
C ARG A 245 -29.81 -132.21 -26.64
N LEU A 246 -29.07 -131.88 -25.59
CA LEU A 246 -28.40 -132.85 -24.71
C LEU A 246 -29.38 -133.60 -23.80
N ARG A 247 -30.50 -133.00 -23.37
CA ARG A 247 -31.57 -133.70 -22.62
C ARG A 247 -32.30 -134.77 -23.44
N LYS A 248 -32.35 -134.67 -24.77
CA LYS A 248 -32.97 -135.67 -25.65
C LYS A 248 -32.04 -136.80 -26.08
N VAL A 249 -30.71 -136.63 -25.91
CA VAL A 249 -29.70 -137.66 -26.23
C VAL A 249 -29.18 -138.39 -24.98
N LEU A 250 -29.46 -137.86 -23.77
CA LEU A 250 -29.09 -138.47 -22.48
C LEU A 250 -30.25 -139.22 -21.79
N ALA A 251 -31.23 -139.70 -22.55
CA ALA A 251 -32.33 -140.55 -22.05
C ALA A 251 -32.14 -142.06 -22.36
N GLU A 252 -31.07 -142.43 -23.06
CA GLU A 252 -30.70 -143.83 -23.33
C GLU A 252 -29.19 -144.02 -23.06
N GLY A 253 -28.83 -144.94 -22.16
CA GLY A 253 -27.44 -145.33 -21.90
C GLY A 253 -26.90 -144.91 -20.53
N ARG A 254 -27.11 -145.78 -19.54
CA ARG A 254 -26.93 -145.58 -18.09
C ARG A 254 -25.56 -146.12 -17.61
N LYS A 255 -25.09 -145.59 -16.46
CA LYS A 255 -24.02 -146.09 -15.52
C LYS A 255 -22.63 -145.47 -15.83
N GLN A 256 -21.84 -144.90 -14.91
CA GLN A 256 -21.55 -145.21 -13.50
C GLN A 256 -20.94 -143.96 -12.76
N PRO A 257 -20.68 -144.02 -11.42
CA PRO A 257 -20.68 -142.86 -10.51
C PRO A 257 -19.32 -142.44 -9.88
N VAL A 258 -19.32 -141.24 -9.27
CA VAL A 258 -18.55 -140.73 -8.08
C VAL A 258 -17.01 -140.61 -8.27
N ILE A 259 -16.37 -139.48 -7.94
CA ILE A 259 -15.89 -139.08 -6.59
C ILE A 259 -15.81 -137.54 -6.42
N ALA A 260 -16.27 -137.10 -5.26
CA ALA A 260 -16.12 -135.77 -4.68
C ALA A 260 -14.76 -135.60 -3.95
N GLY A 261 -14.27 -134.37 -3.83
CA GLY A 261 -13.09 -134.06 -3.01
C GLY A 261 -12.78 -132.57 -2.90
N ASP A 262 -13.37 -131.95 -1.89
CA ASP A 262 -12.87 -130.92 -0.96
C ASP A 262 -12.02 -129.68 -1.35
N VAL A 263 -12.54 -128.57 -0.84
CA VAL A 263 -12.04 -127.22 -0.50
C VAL A 263 -10.85 -127.36 0.50
N PRO A 264 -9.85 -126.43 0.70
CA PRO A 264 -10.13 -125.04 1.06
C PRO A 264 -9.08 -123.89 0.89
N ARG A 265 -9.65 -122.68 0.94
CA ARG A 265 -9.19 -121.40 1.54
C ARG A 265 -7.77 -121.31 2.13
N GLY A 266 -7.10 -120.20 1.79
CA GLY A 266 -6.39 -119.38 2.79
C GLY A 266 -5.10 -118.70 2.31
N LYS A 267 -5.16 -117.36 2.15
CA LYS A 267 -4.24 -116.33 2.70
C LYS A 267 -4.21 -115.07 1.84
N GLN A 268 -5.21 -114.21 2.08
CA GLN A 268 -4.98 -112.77 2.14
C GLN A 268 -4.07 -112.50 3.34
N ALA A 269 -2.85 -112.03 3.09
CA ALA A 269 -1.98 -111.26 4.00
C ALA A 269 -0.55 -111.27 3.43
N PHE A 270 -0.27 -110.49 2.38
CA PHE A 270 1.09 -109.99 2.10
C PHE A 270 1.20 -108.95 0.97
N ILE A 271 0.23 -108.05 0.76
CA ILE A 271 0.46 -106.81 -0.02
C ILE A 271 -0.38 -105.70 0.62
N GLN A 272 -0.09 -105.41 1.88
CA GLN A 272 -0.58 -104.22 2.61
C GLN A 272 0.53 -103.64 3.52
N ALA A 273 1.65 -104.34 3.69
CA ALA A 273 2.77 -103.88 4.50
C ALA A 273 3.75 -102.97 3.73
N GLN A 274 3.67 -102.87 2.40
CA GLN A 274 4.58 -102.05 1.60
C GLN A 274 4.02 -100.65 1.29
N GLU A 275 2.70 -100.44 1.45
CA GLU A 275 2.04 -99.15 1.23
C GLU A 275 2.04 -98.27 2.49
N ASP A 276 2.09 -98.86 3.70
CA ASP A 276 2.13 -98.11 4.97
C ASP A 276 3.49 -97.47 5.29
N ASP A 277 4.60 -98.03 4.79
CA ASP A 277 5.95 -97.45 4.98
C ASP A 277 6.19 -96.24 4.08
N VAL A 278 5.74 -96.32 2.83
CA VAL A 278 5.84 -95.20 1.87
C VAL A 278 4.95 -94.04 2.30
N LEU A 279 3.76 -94.32 2.87
CA LEU A 279 2.87 -93.29 3.40
C LEU A 279 3.42 -92.65 4.69
N ARG A 280 4.10 -93.41 5.56
CA ARG A 280 4.81 -92.84 6.73
C ARG A 280 5.96 -91.93 6.33
N GLU A 281 6.73 -92.30 5.32
CA GLU A 281 7.87 -91.49 4.88
C GLU A 281 7.40 -90.18 4.23
N GLN A 282 6.33 -90.22 3.44
CA GLN A 282 5.71 -89.03 2.85
C GLN A 282 5.05 -88.12 3.89
N MET A 283 4.33 -88.68 4.88
CA MET A 283 3.75 -87.89 5.98
C MET A 283 4.82 -87.23 6.85
N ASN A 284 5.92 -87.93 7.16
CA ASN A 284 7.02 -87.37 7.94
C ASN A 284 7.80 -86.30 7.17
N GLY A 285 7.93 -86.44 5.85
CA GLY A 285 8.52 -85.41 4.97
C GLY A 285 7.66 -84.14 4.88
N LEU A 286 6.35 -84.30 4.72
CA LEU A 286 5.42 -83.17 4.66
C LEU A 286 5.33 -82.43 6.01
N ALA A 287 5.32 -83.17 7.12
CA ALA A 287 5.34 -82.60 8.47
C ALA A 287 6.62 -81.79 8.74
N ALA A 288 7.80 -82.29 8.33
CA ALA A 288 9.05 -81.54 8.48
C ALA A 288 9.07 -80.24 7.66
N GLN A 289 8.47 -80.25 6.45
CA GLN A 289 8.41 -79.06 5.59
C GLN A 289 7.46 -77.99 6.15
N VAL A 290 6.30 -78.39 6.69
CA VAL A 290 5.36 -77.46 7.33
C VAL A 290 5.96 -76.86 8.59
N ILE A 291 6.62 -77.66 9.44
CA ILE A 291 7.26 -77.19 10.67
C ILE A 291 8.45 -76.24 10.36
N ALA A 292 9.22 -76.51 9.30
CA ALA A 292 10.27 -75.60 8.84
C ALA A 292 9.71 -74.28 8.28
N MET A 293 8.55 -74.31 7.63
CA MET A 293 7.88 -73.11 7.11
C MET A 293 7.29 -72.26 8.23
N THR A 294 6.73 -72.89 9.28
CA THR A 294 6.23 -72.18 10.48
C THR A 294 7.37 -71.60 11.32
N ALA A 295 8.48 -72.32 11.48
CA ALA A 295 9.68 -71.77 12.16
C ALA A 295 10.23 -70.52 11.43
N LYS A 296 10.15 -70.48 10.09
CA LYS A 296 10.55 -69.31 9.29
C LYS A 296 9.61 -68.11 9.49
N LEU A 297 8.32 -68.34 9.71
CA LEU A 297 7.33 -67.28 9.93
C LEU A 297 7.38 -66.73 11.37
N GLU A 298 7.77 -67.56 12.35
CA GLU A 298 7.85 -67.16 13.77
C GLU A 298 9.18 -66.47 14.16
N GLY A 299 10.25 -66.66 13.39
CA GLY A 299 11.54 -66.00 13.65
C GLY A 299 12.28 -66.55 14.88
N SER A 300 13.43 -65.95 15.22
CA SER A 300 14.45 -66.49 16.15
C SER A 300 14.07 -66.62 17.64
N GLY A 301 12.77 -66.59 17.97
CA GLY A 301 12.22 -66.73 19.31
C GLY A 301 11.17 -67.85 19.45
N SER A 302 11.05 -68.75 18.47
CA SER A 302 10.08 -69.85 18.53
C SER A 302 10.48 -70.92 19.56
N LEU A 303 9.49 -71.50 20.27
CA LEU A 303 9.69 -72.65 21.17
C LEU A 303 10.31 -73.87 20.45
N ILE A 304 10.20 -73.91 19.12
CA ILE A 304 10.67 -75.01 18.27
C ILE A 304 12.20 -74.97 18.13
N ASP A 305 12.81 -73.78 17.97
CA ASP A 305 14.27 -73.63 17.98
C ASP A 305 14.85 -73.89 19.39
N GLU A 306 14.12 -73.52 20.45
CA GLU A 306 14.53 -73.82 21.83
C GLU A 306 14.53 -75.34 22.12
N LEU A 307 13.54 -76.07 21.60
CA LEU A 307 13.45 -77.53 21.70
C LEU A 307 14.48 -78.26 20.81
N LEU A 308 14.82 -77.70 19.64
CA LEU A 308 15.89 -78.22 18.77
C LEU A 308 17.30 -77.94 19.32
N GLY A 309 17.47 -76.82 20.04
CA GLY A 309 18.71 -76.37 20.68
C GLY A 309 18.99 -77.01 22.04
N LYS A 310 17.97 -77.54 22.73
CA LYS A 310 18.13 -78.27 23.99
C LYS A 310 18.77 -79.65 23.72
N LYS A 311 20.10 -79.68 23.83
CA LYS A 311 20.96 -80.86 23.65
C LYS A 311 20.65 -81.93 24.70
N GLY A 312 19.65 -82.77 24.44
CA GLY A 312 19.38 -84.00 25.18
C GLY A 312 20.41 -85.05 24.81
N ASN A 313 21.33 -85.30 25.73
CA ASN A 313 22.40 -86.29 25.64
C ASN A 313 21.81 -87.71 25.64
N GLY A 314 22.03 -88.47 24.56
CA GLY A 314 21.63 -89.87 24.45
C GLY A 314 21.49 -90.35 23.00
N ASP A 315 22.61 -90.49 22.29
CA ASP A 315 22.69 -91.22 21.02
C ASP A 315 22.25 -92.67 21.23
N ALA A 316 21.02 -92.98 20.82
CA ALA A 316 20.63 -94.31 20.43
C ALA A 316 20.11 -94.20 19.00
N VAL A 317 20.97 -94.48 18.03
CA VAL A 317 20.57 -94.66 16.63
C VAL A 317 19.60 -95.84 16.60
N ALA A 318 18.30 -95.55 16.60
CA ALA A 318 17.28 -96.57 16.46
C ALA A 318 17.45 -97.20 15.08
N ARG A 319 17.78 -98.50 15.06
CA ARG A 319 17.89 -99.30 13.84
C ARG A 319 16.64 -100.15 13.71
N ASP A 320 16.08 -100.19 12.52
CA ASP A 320 14.95 -101.07 12.21
C ASP A 320 15.41 -102.55 12.16
N ALA A 321 14.46 -103.49 12.08
CA ALA A 321 14.69 -104.94 11.98
C ALA A 321 15.60 -105.35 10.81
N ASP A 322 15.76 -104.49 9.79
CA ASP A 322 16.64 -104.67 8.63
C ASP A 322 17.99 -103.92 8.73
N GLY A 323 18.34 -103.36 9.90
CA GLY A 323 19.65 -102.75 10.17
C GLY A 323 19.84 -101.32 9.66
N ASN A 324 18.81 -100.70 9.08
CA ASN A 324 18.85 -99.32 8.58
C ASN A 324 18.65 -98.29 9.71
N VAL A 325 19.36 -97.16 9.59
CA VAL A 325 19.31 -96.04 10.56
C VAL A 325 17.99 -95.28 10.42
N ILE A 326 17.16 -95.28 11.45
CA ILE A 326 15.93 -94.48 11.49
C ILE A 326 16.33 -93.01 11.72
N VAL A 327 16.28 -92.20 10.66
CA VAL A 327 16.57 -90.77 10.73
C VAL A 327 15.43 -90.05 11.45
N SER A 328 15.72 -89.48 12.63
CA SER A 328 14.75 -88.75 13.46
C SER A 328 14.22 -87.50 12.74
N LEU A 329 12.97 -87.12 13.04
CA LEU A 329 12.32 -85.92 12.49
C LEU A 329 13.13 -84.65 12.78
N ALA A 330 13.78 -84.56 13.95
CA ALA A 330 14.62 -83.44 14.34
C ALA A 330 15.85 -83.27 13.43
N ASP A 331 16.45 -84.38 12.97
CA ASP A 331 17.62 -84.33 12.08
C ASP A 331 17.23 -83.96 10.64
N ARG A 332 16.02 -84.36 10.19
CA ARG A 332 15.45 -83.88 8.90
C ARG A 332 15.15 -82.39 8.93
N ILE A 333 14.63 -81.85 10.03
CA ILE A 333 14.40 -80.40 10.17
C ILE A 333 15.74 -79.63 10.16
N ARG A 334 16.78 -80.11 10.85
CA ARG A 334 18.12 -79.50 10.82
C ARG A 334 18.77 -79.53 9.43
N THR A 335 18.66 -80.64 8.71
CA THR A 335 19.20 -80.74 7.34
C THR A 335 18.50 -79.78 6.38
N LEU A 336 17.18 -79.63 6.48
CA LEU A 336 16.42 -78.65 5.69
C LEU A 336 16.79 -77.20 6.06
N GLN A 337 16.91 -76.85 7.34
CA GLN A 337 17.37 -75.50 7.75
C GLN A 337 18.80 -75.20 7.25
N ASN A 338 19.70 -76.19 7.26
CA ASN A 338 21.08 -76.03 6.76
C ASN A 338 21.14 -75.83 5.24
N VAL A 339 20.34 -76.57 4.46
CA VAL A 339 20.26 -76.40 3.00
C VAL A 339 19.70 -75.02 2.65
N VAL A 340 18.67 -74.56 3.36
CA VAL A 340 18.06 -73.23 3.15
C VAL A 340 19.00 -72.10 3.58
N SER A 341 19.74 -72.26 4.69
CA SER A 341 20.75 -71.27 5.13
C SER A 341 21.93 -71.18 4.15
N LYS A 342 22.26 -72.28 3.45
CA LYS A 342 23.30 -72.31 2.42
C LYS A 342 22.82 -71.71 1.08
N ALA A 343 21.52 -71.83 0.77
CA ALA A 343 20.89 -71.19 -0.38
C ALA A 343 20.69 -69.67 -0.21
N GLY A 344 20.47 -69.18 1.02
CA GLY A 344 20.41 -67.74 1.32
C GLY A 344 21.78 -67.03 1.25
N LYS A 345 22.90 -67.77 1.39
CA LYS A 345 24.27 -67.24 1.35
C LYS A 345 24.90 -67.19 -0.05
N SER A 346 24.18 -67.64 -1.08
CA SER A 346 24.63 -67.68 -2.49
C SER A 346 23.79 -66.80 -3.43
N ALA A 347 22.92 -65.95 -2.86
CA ALA A 347 22.07 -65.00 -3.57
C ALA A 347 22.07 -63.62 -2.87
N GLU A 348 23.27 -63.09 -2.62
CA GLU A 348 23.58 -61.66 -2.45
C GLU A 348 24.90 -61.43 -3.21
N PRO A 349 25.05 -60.29 -3.92
CA PRO A 349 25.72 -60.20 -5.23
C PRO A 349 27.18 -60.66 -5.30
#